data_AF-A0A553RFY1-F1
#
_entry.id   AF-A0A553RFY1-F1
#
_cell.length_a   1.000
_cell.length_b   1.000
_cell.length_c   1.000
_cell.angle_alpha   90.00
_cell.angle_beta   90.00
_cell.angle_gamma   90.00
#
_symmetry.space_group_name_H-M   'P 1'
#
loop_
_entity.id
_entity.type
_entity.pdbx_description
1 polymer ?
#
loop_
_entity_poly.entity_id
_entity_poly.type
_entity_poly.pdbx_seq_one_letter_code
_entity_poly.pdbx_strand_id
1 'polypeptide(L)'
;MLNLTCRAFFGYSGDISPLVYWMKGEKFIEDMDQSRIREGEIKTIREHLGEQEVSITLTIDSLEEVDLGNYSCYAENGNGRRQANVQIVKRGKSISI
;
A
#
# COMPACT_ATOMS: atom_id res chain seq x y z
N MET A 1 -1.68 -1.30 16.33
CA MET A 1 -0.87 -1.31 15.10
C MET A 1 -1.62 -2.12 14.06
N LEU A 2 -1.82 -1.56 12.87
CA LEU A 2 -2.41 -2.23 11.71
C LEU A 2 -1.42 -2.18 10.56
N ASN A 3 -1.26 -3.31 9.86
CA ASN A 3 -0.39 -3.44 8.70
C ASN A 3 -1.21 -3.76 7.46
N LEU A 4 -1.09 -2.93 6.43
CA LEU A 4 -1.61 -3.19 5.09
C LEU A 4 -0.43 -3.51 4.18
N THR A 5 -0.27 -4.77 3.82
CA THR A 5 0.80 -5.22 2.92
C THR A 5 0.27 -5.32 1.50
N CYS A 6 0.88 -4.56 0.60
CA CYS A 6 0.65 -4.67 -0.83
C CYS A 6 1.72 -5.55 -1.45
N ARG A 7 1.33 -6.37 -2.43
CA ARG A 7 2.23 -7.13 -3.28
C ARG A 7 1.92 -6.86 -4.73
N ALA A 8 2.97 -6.65 -5.52
CA ALA A 8 2.84 -6.38 -6.93
C ALA A 8 3.93 -7.13 -7.71
N PHE A 9 3.56 -7.58 -8.90
CA PHE A 9 4.46 -8.22 -9.84
C PHE A 9 4.81 -7.25 -10.96
N PHE A 10 6.10 -7.14 -11.26
CA PHE A 10 6.65 -6.33 -12.33
C PHE A 10 7.37 -7.25 -13.30
N GLY A 11 6.92 -7.23 -14.56
CA GLY A 11 7.68 -7.85 -15.64
C GLY A 11 9.00 -7.09 -15.89
N TYR A 12 9.88 -7.70 -16.70
CA TYR A 12 11.16 -7.10 -17.04
C TYR A 12 11.00 -5.69 -17.65
N SER A 13 11.72 -4.72 -17.09
CA SER A 13 11.74 -3.33 -17.58
C SER A 13 13.15 -2.72 -17.64
N GLY A 14 14.18 -3.57 -17.75
CA GLY A 14 15.57 -3.15 -17.65
C GLY A 14 15.98 -2.86 -16.21
N ASP A 15 16.91 -1.92 -16.02
CA ASP A 15 17.41 -1.51 -14.69
C ASP A 15 16.48 -0.50 -13.97
N ILE A 16 15.24 -0.35 -14.44
CA ILE A 16 14.26 0.57 -13.85
C ILE A 16 13.66 -0.09 -12.60
N SER A 17 13.78 0.58 -11.46
CA SER A 17 13.18 0.10 -10.21
C SER A 17 11.64 0.15 -10.26
N PRO A 18 10.95 -0.87 -9.72
CA PRO A 18 9.50 -0.90 -9.68
C PRO A 18 8.94 0.19 -8.77
N LEU A 19 7.93 0.93 -9.24
CA LEU A 19 7.26 1.97 -8.46
C LEU A 19 5.98 1.40 -7.84
N VAL A 20 5.99 1.23 -6.50
CA VAL A 20 4.83 0.82 -5.71
C VAL A 20 4.69 1.74 -4.51
N TYR A 21 3.49 2.25 -4.26
CA TYR A 21 3.22 3.20 -3.17
C TYR A 21 1.77 3.14 -2.72
N TRP A 22 1.51 3.58 -1.50
CA TRP A 22 0.19 3.72 -0.90
C TRP A 22 -0.32 5.15 -1.01
N MET A 23 -1.64 5.28 -1.14
CA MET A 23 -2.38 6.54 -1.01
C MET A 23 -3.58 6.37 -0.10
N LYS A 24 -4.01 7.46 0.53
CA LYS A 24 -5.29 7.55 1.25
C LYS A 24 -6.19 8.55 0.55
N GLY A 25 -7.22 8.06 -0.13
CA GLY A 25 -7.98 8.88 -1.07
C GLY A 25 -7.08 9.46 -2.16
N GLU A 26 -6.96 10.78 -2.20
CA GLU A 26 -6.13 11.52 -3.17
C GLU A 26 -4.76 11.96 -2.60
N LYS A 27 -4.46 11.64 -1.33
CA LYS A 27 -3.23 12.06 -0.67
C LYS A 27 -2.18 10.94 -0.66
N PHE A 28 -0.93 11.31 -0.87
CA PHE A 28 0.20 10.41 -0.64
C PHE A 28 0.39 10.18 0.85
N ILE A 29 0.83 8.97 1.23
CA ILE A 29 1.11 8.67 2.63
C ILE A 29 2.28 9.50 3.17
N GLU A 30 3.28 9.79 2.35
CA GLU A 30 4.44 10.60 2.74
C GLU A 30 4.08 12.03 3.18
N ASP A 31 2.96 12.57 2.69
CA ASP A 31 2.43 13.89 3.05
C ASP A 31 1.63 13.89 4.37
N MET A 32 1.41 12.73 4.98
CA MET A 32 0.66 12.58 6.22
C MET A 32 1.57 12.65 7.46
N ASP A 33 0.98 12.58 8.66
CA ASP A 33 1.72 12.50 9.92
C ASP A 33 2.53 11.19 10.01
N GLN A 34 3.81 11.30 9.66
CA GLN A 34 4.77 10.20 9.64
C GLN A 34 5.09 9.63 11.03
N SER A 35 4.65 10.28 12.12
CA SER A 35 4.84 9.74 13.48
C SER A 35 3.95 8.53 13.75
N ARG A 36 2.77 8.44 13.10
CA ARG A 36 1.80 7.35 13.28
C ARG A 36 1.60 6.52 12.02
N ILE A 37 1.65 7.14 10.84
CA ILE A 37 1.37 6.46 9.57
C ILE A 37 2.65 6.42 8.75
N ARG A 38 3.15 5.22 8.48
CA ARG A 38 4.46 5.04 7.84
C ARG A 38 4.35 4.04 6.71
N GLU A 39 4.82 4.46 5.55
CA GLU A 39 5.11 3.55 4.46
C GLU A 39 6.52 2.97 4.66
N GLY A 40 6.63 1.64 4.63
CA GLY A 40 7.92 0.96 4.70
C GLY A 40 8.65 0.95 3.36
N GLU A 41 9.89 0.50 3.37
CA GLU A 41 10.67 0.29 2.14
C GLU A 41 10.04 -0.79 1.25
N ILE A 42 10.22 -0.65 -0.07
CA ILE A 42 9.89 -1.68 -1.05
C ILE A 42 10.87 -2.85 -0.87
N LYS A 43 10.34 -4.05 -0.67
CA LYS A 43 11.10 -5.28 -0.50
C LYS A 43 10.86 -6.22 -1.68
N THR A 44 11.93 -6.63 -2.36
CA THR A 44 11.89 -7.71 -3.33
C THR A 44 11.65 -9.03 -2.61
N ILE A 45 10.54 -9.70 -2.92
CA ILE A 45 10.19 -11.02 -2.40
C ILE A 45 10.81 -12.11 -3.28
N ARG A 46 10.73 -11.93 -4.60
CA ARG A 46 11.26 -12.85 -5.61
C ARG A 46 11.76 -12.09 -6.82
N GLU A 47 12.79 -12.63 -7.44
CA GLU A 47 13.34 -12.11 -8.69
C GLU A 47 13.77 -13.27 -9.58
N HIS A 48 13.38 -13.23 -10.85
CA HIS A 48 13.79 -14.22 -11.84
C HIS A 48 13.85 -13.56 -13.21
N LEU A 49 15.00 -13.66 -13.89
CA LEU A 49 15.21 -13.08 -15.23
C LEU A 49 14.86 -11.58 -15.31
N GLY A 50 15.07 -10.84 -14.22
CA GLY A 50 14.75 -9.41 -14.09
C GLY A 50 13.26 -9.10 -13.93
N GLU A 51 12.39 -10.11 -13.84
CA GLU A 51 11.02 -9.96 -13.33
C GLU A 51 11.06 -9.95 -11.80
N GLN A 52 10.26 -9.09 -11.17
CA GLN A 52 10.30 -8.85 -9.73
C GLN A 52 8.90 -8.97 -9.11
N GLU A 53 8.78 -9.78 -8.06
CA GLU A 53 7.66 -9.71 -7.12
C GLU A 53 8.12 -8.88 -5.92
N VAL A 54 7.47 -7.73 -5.69
CA VAL A 54 7.82 -6.81 -4.60
C VAL A 54 6.68 -6.67 -3.60
N SER A 55 7.02 -6.23 -2.39
CA SER A 55 6.06 -5.87 -1.35
C SER A 55 6.38 -4.52 -0.72
N ILE A 56 5.33 -3.80 -0.34
CA ILE A 56 5.42 -2.59 0.46
C ILE A 56 4.34 -2.62 1.53
N THR A 57 4.67 -2.19 2.75
CA THR A 57 3.74 -2.26 3.89
C THR A 57 3.48 -0.87 4.43
N LEU A 58 2.21 -0.49 4.47
CA LEU A 58 1.73 0.66 5.22
C LEU A 58 1.45 0.22 6.66
N THR A 59 2.03 0.94 7.61
CA THR A 59 1.88 0.71 9.05
C THR A 59 1.16 1.89 9.67
N ILE A 60 0.06 1.64 10.37
CA ILE A 60 -0.71 2.64 11.12
C ILE A 60 -0.60 2.29 12.61
N ASP A 61 0.16 3.11 13.33
CA ASP A 61 0.27 3.06 14.79
C ASP A 61 -0.92 3.79 15.40
N SER A 62 -1.51 3.20 16.44
CA SER A 62 -2.68 3.75 17.15
C SER A 62 -3.80 4.26 16.20
N LEU A 63 -4.60 3.34 15.65
CA LEU A 63 -5.73 3.64 14.78
C LEU A 63 -6.72 4.63 15.41
N GLU A 64 -6.98 5.74 14.72
CA GLU A 64 -7.95 6.76 15.11
C GLU A 64 -9.14 6.80 14.13
N GLU A 65 -10.22 7.52 14.49
CA GLU A 65 -11.37 7.68 13.60
C GLU A 65 -11.02 8.38 12.28
N VAL A 66 -10.05 9.30 12.30
CA VAL A 66 -9.54 9.95 11.10
C VAL A 66 -8.86 8.97 10.15
N ASP A 67 -8.37 7.83 10.65
CA ASP A 67 -7.66 6.81 9.87
C ASP A 67 -8.62 5.83 9.16
N LEU A 68 -9.91 5.91 9.43
CA LEU A 68 -10.91 5.12 8.69
C LEU A 68 -11.04 5.65 7.25
N GLY A 69 -11.38 4.75 6.32
CA GLY A 69 -11.61 5.09 4.92
C GLY A 69 -10.82 4.23 3.94
N ASN A 70 -10.72 4.73 2.70
CA ASN A 70 -10.12 4.01 1.59
C ASN A 70 -8.61 4.28 1.49
N TYR A 71 -7.88 3.19 1.39
CA TYR A 71 -6.45 3.15 1.12
C TYR A 71 -6.25 2.40 -0.20
N SER A 72 -5.35 2.90 -1.01
CA SER A 72 -5.09 2.37 -2.35
C SER A 72 -3.61 2.10 -2.49
N CYS A 73 -3.25 0.87 -2.85
CA CYS A 73 -1.90 0.56 -3.30
C CYS A 73 -1.84 0.73 -4.82
N TYR A 74 -0.87 1.49 -5.29
CA TYR A 74 -0.60 1.72 -6.70
C TYR A 74 0.67 0.97 -7.11
N ALA A 75 0.64 0.41 -8.32
CA ALA A 75 1.80 -0.12 -9.01
C ALA A 75 1.89 0.58 -10.38
N GLU A 76 3.06 1.12 -10.69
CA GLU A 76 3.27 1.97 -11.85
C GLU A 76 4.59 1.63 -12.55
N ASN A 77 4.55 1.56 -13.87
CA ASN A 77 5.74 1.42 -14.72
C ASN A 77 5.54 2.22 -16.02
N GLY A 78 6.53 2.18 -16.92
CA GLY A 78 6.45 2.91 -18.20
C GLY A 78 5.26 2.53 -19.10
N ASN A 79 4.61 1.38 -18.85
CA ASN A 79 3.44 0.94 -19.61
C ASN A 79 2.11 1.39 -18.99
N GLY A 80 2.12 1.87 -17.75
CA GLY A 80 0.95 2.47 -17.12
C GLY A 80 0.86 2.21 -15.62
N ARG A 81 -0.33 2.51 -15.09
CA ARG A 81 -0.64 2.51 -13.65
C ARG A 81 -1.84 1.60 -13.35
N ARG A 82 -1.77 0.86 -12.25
CA ARG A 82 -2.87 0.04 -11.71
C ARG A 82 -2.95 0.20 -10.19
N GLN A 83 -4.13 -0.06 -9.64
CA GLN A 83 -4.36 0.05 -8.21
C GLN A 83 -5.30 -1.00 -7.65
N ALA A 84 -5.13 -1.29 -6.36
CA ALA A 84 -6.05 -2.07 -5.56
C ALA A 84 -6.46 -1.27 -4.32
N ASN A 85 -7.75 -1.33 -3.97
CA ASN A 85 -8.32 -0.56 -2.86
C ASN A 85 -8.62 -1.48 -1.68
N VAL A 86 -8.36 -0.99 -0.47
CA VAL A 86 -8.79 -1.59 0.80
C VAL A 86 -9.45 -0.52 1.66
N GLN A 87 -10.53 -0.88 2.34
CA GLN A 87 -11.25 0.03 3.22
C GLN A 87 -11.03 -0.37 4.68
N ILE A 88 -10.56 0.57 5.49
CA ILE A 88 -10.50 0.42 6.95
C ILE A 88 -11.84 0.89 7.51
N VAL A 89 -12.53 -0.02 8.19
CA VAL A 89 -13.81 0.26 8.85
C VAL A 89 -13.75 -0.11 10.33
N LYS A 90 -14.47 0.64 11.15
CA LYS A 90 -14.69 0.28 12.56
C LYS A 90 -15.57 -0.96 12.60
N ARG A 91 -15.15 -1.99 13.35
CA ARG A 91 -15.98 -3.16 13.58
C ARG A 91 -17.24 -2.74 14.34
N GLY A 92 -18.41 -2.84 13.70
CA GLY A 92 -19.70 -2.66 14.38
C GLY A 92 -20.02 -3.86 15.28
N LYS A 93 -20.74 -3.63 16.39
CA LYS A 93 -21.49 -4.70 17.05
C LYS A 93 -22.66 -5.03 16.13
N SER A 94 -22.74 -6.26 15.62
CA SER A 94 -23.96 -6.78 15.02
C SER A 94 -25.06 -6.72 16.08
N ILE A 95 -26.02 -5.83 15.92
CA ILE A 95 -27.28 -5.91 16.67
C ILE A 95 -28.09 -6.97 15.94
N SER A 96 -28.07 -8.20 16.46
CA SER A 96 -29.07 -9.20 16.13
C SER A 96 -30.41 -8.67 16.64
N ILE A 97 -31.30 -8.29 15.72
CA ILE A 97 -32.71 -8.01 15.99
C ILE A 97 -33.43 -9.34 16.10
#